data_AF-A0A0F9BQS1-F1
#
_entry.id   AF-A0A0F9BQS1-F1
#
_cell.length_a   1.000
_cell.length_b   1.000
_cell.length_c   1.000
_cell.angle_alpha   90.00
_cell.angle_beta   90.00
_cell.angle_gamma   90.00
#
_symmetry.space_group_name_H-M   'P 1'
#
loop_
_entity.id
_entity.type
_entity.pdbx_description
1 polymer ?
#
loop_
_entity_poly.entity_id
_entity_poly.type
_entity_poly.pdbx_seq_one_letter_code
_entity_poly.pdbx_strand_id
1 'polypeptide(L)'
;YLLDRFGNREVIYDPGPGAYRVRDPFPLRPRRMPPVLPEKTWQGKRADLADHRRAVISVANVYDTDAPGKLPEGVKVKWMRIVQVIPQTLDNWFSLESVSQISFATDSIGRIPLGVVPVEEDGSVYCEAPVGKAIYFQLLDERGMAVHSMRSATFVHPGEHLSCQGCHEDKWTGSPQPQSRPMALRRPPSKIVPEVASGAIPFNYIQLVKAPVFDKKCVPCHQEHPKAPDMSYASLARNDLAFSYPGEHRSLEMLGIGGSRTAPGRFGARASGIMKSLTTKDYHQDLAMSDDDWRRLTLWLDLNSNEIGWIGNDRSQIAAQKAGQALWPPVDVDRSNPTGVENDYPIGPIRGR
;
A
#
# COMPACT_ATOMS: atom_id res chain seq x y z
N TYR A 1 -8.63 26.50 32.97
CA TYR A 1 -7.42 26.85 33.74
C TYR A 1 -6.47 27.62 32.85
N LEU A 2 -5.74 28.58 33.41
CA LEU A 2 -4.50 29.11 32.85
C LEU A 2 -3.39 28.15 33.28
N LEU A 3 -2.56 27.71 32.35
CA LEU A 3 -1.40 26.86 32.63
C LEU A 3 -0.14 27.66 32.37
N ASP A 4 0.77 27.68 33.35
CA ASP A 4 2.10 28.24 33.16
C ASP A 4 3.13 27.18 32.73
N ARG A 5 4.36 27.65 32.42
CA ARG A 5 5.45 26.78 31.96
C ARG A 5 6.04 25.87 33.05
N PHE A 6 5.66 26.05 34.31
CA PHE A 6 6.10 25.24 35.45
C PHE A 6 5.04 24.19 35.84
N GLY A 7 3.90 24.19 35.15
CA GLY A 7 2.79 23.27 35.41
C GLY A 7 1.81 23.76 36.46
N ASN A 8 1.94 25.01 36.94
CA ASN A 8 0.96 25.60 37.83
C ASN A 8 -0.35 25.84 37.06
N ARG A 9 -1.46 25.77 37.80
CA ARG A 9 -2.81 25.90 37.24
C ARG A 9 -3.56 26.98 38.01
N GLU A 10 -4.03 27.99 37.29
CA GLU A 10 -4.92 29.01 37.84
C GLU A 10 -6.33 28.81 37.26
N VAL A 11 -7.35 28.86 38.11
CA VAL A 11 -8.74 28.69 37.67
C VAL A 11 -9.18 29.97 36.96
N ILE A 12 -9.43 29.88 35.64
CA ILE A 12 -10.01 30.98 34.84
C ILE A 12 -11.53 31.01 35.02
N TYR A 13 -12.16 29.83 34.99
CA TYR A 13 -13.58 29.65 35.12
C TYR A 13 -13.87 28.24 35.61
N ASP A 14 -14.73 28.14 36.62
CA ASP A 14 -15.28 26.91 37.16
C ASP A 14 -16.80 26.92 36.93
N PRO A 15 -17.36 26.00 36.13
CA PRO A 15 -18.80 25.94 35.90
C PRO A 15 -19.61 25.57 37.16
N GLY A 16 -18.94 25.20 38.26
CA GLY A 16 -19.59 24.76 39.49
C GLY A 16 -20.20 23.36 39.38
N PRO A 17 -20.98 22.94 40.39
CA PRO A 17 -21.67 21.65 40.36
C PRO A 17 -22.78 21.66 39.31
N GLY A 18 -22.78 20.66 38.43
CA GLY A 18 -23.78 20.54 37.38
C GLY A 18 -23.42 19.50 36.31
N ALA A 19 -24.35 19.29 35.38
CA ALA A 19 -24.19 18.36 34.27
C ALA A 19 -23.22 18.86 33.19
N TYR A 20 -22.94 20.17 33.15
CA TYR A 20 -22.11 20.78 32.12
C TYR A 20 -20.63 20.78 32.50
N ARG A 21 -19.77 20.65 31.49
CA ARG A 21 -18.31 20.68 31.59
C ARG A 21 -17.79 21.67 30.56
N VAL A 22 -16.87 22.54 30.95
CA VAL A 22 -16.19 23.44 30.01
C VAL A 22 -15.08 22.67 29.31
N ARG A 23 -15.13 22.64 27.99
CA ARG A 23 -14.09 22.10 27.11
C ARG A 23 -13.68 23.16 26.09
N ASP A 24 -12.45 23.05 25.59
CA ASP A 24 -11.93 23.83 24.46
C ASP A 24 -12.10 25.35 24.58
N PRO A 25 -11.59 25.99 25.66
CA PRO A 25 -11.71 27.43 25.84
C PRO A 25 -11.01 28.16 24.68
N PHE A 26 -11.76 29.02 23.98
CA PHE A 26 -11.24 29.80 22.85
C PHE A 26 -11.16 31.29 23.22
N PRO A 27 -9.95 31.86 23.42
CA PRO A 27 -9.81 33.28 23.75
C PRO A 27 -10.34 34.17 22.63
N LEU A 28 -11.25 35.09 22.97
CA LEU A 28 -11.70 36.12 22.05
C LEU A 28 -10.64 37.23 21.97
N ARG A 29 -9.77 37.15 20.96
CA ARG A 29 -8.72 38.15 20.70
C ARG A 29 -8.44 38.30 19.20
N PRO A 30 -7.94 39.47 18.76
CA PRO A 30 -7.40 39.62 17.41
C PRO A 30 -6.33 38.57 17.11
N ARG A 31 -6.32 38.03 15.88
CA ARG A 31 -5.31 37.06 15.40
C ARG A 31 -4.75 37.53 14.06
N ARG A 32 -3.45 37.32 13.84
CA ARG A 32 -2.82 37.58 12.54
C ARG A 32 -3.38 36.60 11.51
N MET A 33 -3.84 37.12 10.37
CA MET A 33 -4.29 36.29 9.25
C MET A 33 -3.11 35.45 8.73
N PRO A 34 -3.25 34.11 8.61
CA PRO A 34 -2.25 33.28 7.97
C PRO A 34 -2.02 33.71 6.51
N PRO A 35 -0.83 33.45 5.93
CA PRO A 35 -0.60 33.72 4.51
C PRO A 35 -1.54 32.88 3.63
N VAL A 36 -2.01 33.47 2.53
CA VAL A 36 -2.77 32.76 1.50
C VAL A 36 -1.78 32.05 0.58
N LEU A 37 -1.90 30.73 0.47
CA LEU A 37 -1.10 29.93 -0.45
C LEU A 37 -1.82 29.82 -1.81
N PRO A 38 -1.11 29.95 -2.95
CA PRO A 38 -1.73 29.78 -4.26
C PRO A 38 -2.11 28.30 -4.49
N GLU A 39 -3.30 28.09 -5.04
CA GLU A 39 -3.75 26.75 -5.48
C GLU A 39 -2.91 26.28 -6.67
N LYS A 40 -2.33 25.08 -6.56
CA LYS A 40 -1.47 24.47 -7.59
C LYS A 40 -2.03 23.17 -8.16
N THR A 41 -3.31 22.89 -7.90
CA THR A 41 -4.03 21.70 -8.36
C THR A 41 -5.23 22.12 -9.21
N TRP A 42 -5.81 21.17 -9.96
CA TRP A 42 -6.96 21.41 -10.85
C TRP A 42 -8.24 20.81 -10.25
N GLN A 43 -8.59 21.27 -9.06
CA GLN A 43 -9.81 20.87 -8.35
C GLN A 43 -10.83 21.99 -8.30
N GLY A 44 -12.08 21.64 -8.03
CA GLY A 44 -13.18 22.61 -7.87
C GLY A 44 -13.32 23.52 -9.08
N LYS A 45 -13.27 24.84 -8.87
CA LYS A 45 -13.39 25.84 -9.95
C LYS A 45 -12.27 25.76 -10.99
N ARG A 46 -11.15 25.09 -10.69
CA ARG A 46 -10.02 24.92 -11.61
C ARG A 46 -10.11 23.66 -12.47
N ALA A 47 -11.07 22.76 -12.22
CA ALA A 47 -11.10 21.43 -12.86
C ALA A 47 -11.09 21.48 -14.40
N ASP A 48 -11.87 22.39 -14.99
CA ASP A 48 -12.06 22.49 -16.45
C ASP A 48 -11.18 23.56 -17.11
N LEU A 49 -10.17 24.10 -16.41
CA LEU A 49 -9.28 25.09 -17.01
C LEU A 49 -8.41 24.47 -18.10
N ALA A 50 -8.24 25.18 -19.21
CA ALA A 50 -7.47 24.71 -20.37
C ALA A 50 -5.98 24.43 -20.07
N ASP A 51 -5.45 24.94 -18.96
CA ASP A 51 -4.08 24.70 -18.51
C ASP A 51 -3.92 23.44 -17.64
N HIS A 52 -4.98 22.63 -17.45
CA HIS A 52 -4.93 21.35 -16.75
C HIS A 52 -3.80 20.46 -17.30
N ARG A 53 -3.04 19.86 -16.40
CA ARG A 53 -1.99 18.87 -16.70
C ARG A 53 -2.23 17.59 -15.94
N ARG A 54 -1.78 16.47 -16.49
CA ARG A 54 -1.81 15.15 -15.83
C ARG A 54 -0.97 15.16 -14.56
N ALA A 55 -1.52 14.59 -13.49
CA ALA A 55 -0.83 14.38 -12.23
C ALA A 55 0.30 13.34 -12.34
N VAL A 56 1.38 13.54 -11.59
CA VAL A 56 2.59 12.71 -11.64
C VAL A 56 3.20 12.51 -10.26
N ILE A 57 3.93 11.40 -10.09
CA ILE A 57 4.69 11.07 -8.87
C ILE A 57 6.17 10.97 -9.25
N SER A 58 7.05 11.49 -8.40
CA SER A 58 8.49 11.27 -8.50
C SER A 58 9.12 10.94 -7.16
N VAL A 59 10.09 10.02 -7.17
CA VAL A 59 10.98 9.74 -6.04
C VAL A 59 12.40 10.05 -6.49
N ALA A 60 13.12 10.87 -5.72
CA ALA A 60 14.48 11.27 -6.11
C ALA A 60 15.46 10.09 -6.02
N ASN A 61 15.44 9.35 -4.92
CA ASN A 61 16.23 8.13 -4.75
C ASN A 61 15.59 7.18 -3.71
N VAL A 62 15.11 6.01 -4.14
CA VAL A 62 14.49 5.03 -3.23
C VAL A 62 15.44 4.43 -2.19
N TYR A 63 16.75 4.57 -2.37
CA TYR A 63 17.78 4.13 -1.41
C TYR A 63 18.13 5.21 -0.37
N ASP A 64 17.60 6.42 -0.51
CA ASP A 64 17.69 7.47 0.51
C ASP A 64 16.64 7.17 1.59
N THR A 65 17.11 6.72 2.75
CA THR A 65 16.26 6.28 3.86
C THR A 65 16.89 6.69 5.19
N ASP A 66 16.08 6.80 6.23
CA ASP A 66 16.60 6.77 7.60
C ASP A 66 17.21 5.39 7.95
N ALA A 67 17.87 5.28 9.10
CA ALA A 67 18.55 4.04 9.49
C ALA A 67 17.61 2.81 9.55
N PRO A 68 16.37 2.90 10.09
CA PRO A 68 15.39 1.81 10.02
C PRO A 68 14.92 1.42 8.61
N GLY A 69 14.88 2.38 7.67
CA GLY A 69 14.45 2.14 6.29
C GLY A 69 15.54 1.52 5.39
N LYS A 70 16.78 1.38 5.89
CA LYS A 70 17.91 0.92 5.08
C LYS A 70 17.66 -0.48 4.50
N LEU A 71 17.73 -0.57 3.17
CA LEU A 71 17.54 -1.84 2.47
C LEU A 71 18.68 -2.84 2.77
N PRO A 72 18.42 -4.15 2.72
CA PRO A 72 19.47 -5.16 2.91
C PRO A 72 20.57 -5.03 1.85
N GLU A 73 21.79 -5.37 2.23
CA GLU A 73 22.96 -5.29 1.34
C GLU A 73 22.78 -6.18 0.10
N GLY A 74 23.23 -5.68 -1.06
CA GLY A 74 23.15 -6.37 -2.34
C GLY A 74 21.76 -6.42 -2.97
N VAL A 75 20.71 -5.95 -2.29
CA VAL A 75 19.36 -5.91 -2.87
C VAL A 75 19.24 -4.76 -3.87
N LYS A 76 18.97 -5.11 -5.13
CA LYS A 76 18.65 -4.15 -6.19
C LYS A 76 17.15 -4.02 -6.36
N VAL A 77 16.64 -2.80 -6.19
CA VAL A 77 15.25 -2.46 -6.48
C VAL A 77 15.10 -2.24 -7.98
N LYS A 78 14.12 -2.94 -8.60
CA LYS A 78 13.84 -2.86 -10.03
C LYS A 78 12.53 -2.15 -10.34
N TRP A 79 11.55 -2.28 -9.45
CA TRP A 79 10.20 -1.73 -9.66
C TRP A 79 9.66 -1.09 -8.39
N MET A 80 8.78 -0.10 -8.57
CA MET A 80 7.91 0.40 -7.52
C MET A 80 6.48 -0.03 -7.85
N ARG A 81 5.86 -0.82 -6.97
CA ARG A 81 4.45 -1.19 -7.05
C ARG A 81 3.61 -0.09 -6.42
N ILE A 82 2.52 0.28 -7.08
CA ILE A 82 1.52 1.22 -6.57
C ILE A 82 0.28 0.43 -6.20
N VAL A 83 -0.14 0.55 -4.95
CA VAL A 83 -1.29 -0.18 -4.42
C VAL A 83 -2.29 0.82 -3.86
N GLN A 84 -3.54 0.74 -4.32
CA GLN A 84 -4.64 1.43 -3.67
C GLN A 84 -5.08 0.66 -2.43
N VAL A 85 -5.29 1.37 -1.33
CA VAL A 85 -5.96 0.86 -0.13
C VAL A 85 -7.38 1.38 -0.08
N ILE A 86 -8.30 0.50 0.30
CA ILE A 86 -9.71 0.84 0.48
C ILE A 86 -10.10 0.36 1.89
N PRO A 87 -10.49 1.29 2.79
CA PRO A 87 -10.98 0.93 4.11
C PRO A 87 -12.17 -0.02 4.00
N GLN A 88 -12.27 -0.98 4.92
CA GLN A 88 -13.45 -1.81 5.02
C GLN A 88 -14.64 -0.95 5.44
N THR A 89 -15.78 -1.06 4.75
CA THR A 89 -17.01 -0.48 5.27
C THR A 89 -17.49 -1.40 6.37
N LEU A 90 -17.43 -0.94 7.62
CA LEU A 90 -17.99 -1.66 8.76
C LEU A 90 -19.41 -1.15 9.02
N ASP A 91 -20.30 -2.06 9.38
CA ASP A 91 -21.61 -1.68 9.93
C ASP A 91 -21.40 -1.12 11.35
N ASN A 92 -22.46 -0.69 12.00
CA ASN A 92 -22.45 -0.05 13.32
C ASN A 92 -21.87 -0.90 14.48
N TRP A 93 -21.38 -2.12 14.23
CA TRP A 93 -20.87 -3.04 15.23
C TRP A 93 -19.53 -3.68 14.84
N PHE A 94 -18.54 -3.55 15.72
CA PHE A 94 -17.23 -4.19 15.59
C PHE A 94 -17.28 -5.61 16.20
N SER A 95 -17.05 -6.63 15.38
CA SER A 95 -16.87 -8.03 15.80
C SER A 95 -15.64 -8.65 15.14
N LEU A 96 -15.09 -9.73 15.74
CA LEU A 96 -14.01 -10.51 15.13
C LEU A 96 -14.37 -11.01 13.74
N GLU A 97 -15.63 -11.41 13.53
CA GLU A 97 -16.15 -11.79 12.21
C GLU A 97 -16.06 -10.62 11.24
N SER A 98 -16.51 -9.42 11.64
CA SER A 98 -16.48 -8.24 10.77
C SER A 98 -15.06 -7.83 10.38
N VAL A 99 -14.08 -7.90 11.29
CA VAL A 99 -12.71 -7.46 10.99
C VAL A 99 -11.81 -8.53 10.37
N SER A 100 -12.31 -9.74 10.17
CA SER A 100 -11.60 -10.85 9.50
C SER A 100 -12.26 -11.26 8.17
N GLN A 101 -13.11 -10.41 7.60
CA GLN A 101 -13.80 -10.73 6.34
C GLN A 101 -12.83 -10.77 5.15
N ILE A 102 -11.92 -9.80 5.07
CA ILE A 102 -11.03 -9.59 3.93
C ILE A 102 -9.90 -10.62 3.87
N SER A 103 -9.42 -11.04 5.04
CA SER A 103 -8.25 -11.89 5.22
C SER A 103 -8.37 -12.66 6.53
N PHE A 104 -7.57 -13.70 6.69
CA PHE A 104 -7.43 -14.40 7.97
C PHE A 104 -6.98 -13.46 9.11
N ALA A 105 -6.18 -12.43 8.81
CA ALA A 105 -5.74 -11.46 9.80
C ALA A 105 -6.82 -10.42 10.11
N THR A 106 -7.00 -10.10 11.39
CA THR A 106 -7.91 -9.03 11.83
C THR A 106 -7.44 -7.66 11.33
N ASP A 107 -8.40 -6.74 11.16
CA ASP A 107 -8.18 -5.36 10.71
C ASP A 107 -7.50 -5.26 9.32
N SER A 108 -7.74 -6.27 8.49
CA SER A 108 -7.26 -6.26 7.11
C SER A 108 -8.09 -5.30 6.27
N ILE A 109 -7.40 -4.52 5.44
CA ILE A 109 -8.01 -3.56 4.51
C ILE A 109 -7.99 -4.08 3.07
N GLY A 110 -8.89 -3.56 2.24
CA GLY A 110 -8.91 -3.85 0.82
C GLY A 110 -7.65 -3.31 0.14
N ARG A 111 -7.05 -4.12 -0.74
CA ARG A 111 -5.84 -3.76 -1.49
C ARG A 111 -6.06 -4.05 -2.98
N ILE A 112 -5.80 -3.06 -3.82
CA ILE A 112 -5.84 -3.19 -5.28
C ILE A 112 -4.46 -2.84 -5.84
N PRO A 113 -3.75 -3.80 -6.45
CA PRO A 113 -2.49 -3.50 -7.11
C PRO A 113 -2.75 -2.78 -8.43
N LEU A 114 -2.56 -1.46 -8.45
CA LEU A 114 -2.76 -0.65 -9.65
C LEU A 114 -1.72 -0.97 -10.73
N GLY A 115 -0.54 -1.43 -10.31
CA GLY A 115 0.51 -1.92 -11.19
C GLY A 115 1.89 -1.53 -10.71
N VAL A 116 2.86 -1.58 -11.61
CA VAL A 116 4.27 -1.26 -11.36
C VAL A 116 4.81 -0.19 -12.30
N VAL A 117 5.86 0.48 -11.85
CA VAL A 117 6.65 1.43 -12.63
C VAL A 117 8.15 1.16 -12.39
N PRO A 118 9.03 1.42 -13.36
CA PRO A 118 10.45 1.14 -13.23
C PRO A 118 11.12 2.05 -12.19
N VAL A 119 12.08 1.46 -11.48
CA VAL A 119 13.08 2.18 -10.68
C VAL A 119 14.37 2.21 -11.52
N GLU A 120 14.91 3.41 -11.71
CA GLU A 120 16.16 3.60 -12.46
C GLU A 120 17.38 3.12 -11.66
N GLU A 121 18.52 2.98 -12.34
CA GLU A 121 19.77 2.54 -11.71
C GLU A 121 20.25 3.47 -10.59
N ASP A 122 19.94 4.77 -10.67
CA ASP A 122 20.23 5.75 -9.59
C ASP A 122 19.18 5.76 -8.47
N GLY A 123 18.22 4.82 -8.50
CA GLY A 123 17.14 4.70 -7.54
C GLY A 123 15.96 5.66 -7.78
N SER A 124 15.99 6.45 -8.86
CA SER A 124 14.93 7.42 -9.11
C SER A 124 13.68 6.81 -9.75
N VAL A 125 12.53 7.42 -9.50
CA VAL A 125 11.23 7.03 -10.06
C VAL A 125 10.51 8.26 -10.61
N TYR A 126 9.85 8.10 -11.76
CA TYR A 126 8.96 9.11 -12.32
C TYR A 126 7.83 8.44 -13.10
N CYS A 127 6.59 8.66 -12.66
CA CYS A 127 5.41 7.99 -13.20
C CYS A 127 4.14 8.84 -13.18
N GLU A 128 3.14 8.38 -13.93
CA GLU A 128 1.78 8.92 -13.88
C GLU A 128 1.13 8.59 -12.53
N ALA A 129 0.31 9.52 -12.02
CA ALA A 129 -0.30 9.38 -10.70
C ALA A 129 -1.74 8.88 -10.75
N PRO A 130 -2.12 7.92 -9.88
CA PRO A 130 -3.51 7.67 -9.53
C PRO A 130 -4.11 8.86 -8.78
N VAL A 131 -5.08 9.55 -9.38
CA VAL A 131 -5.72 10.73 -8.78
C VAL A 131 -6.88 10.33 -7.87
N GLY A 132 -7.00 10.98 -6.72
CA GLY A 132 -8.12 10.79 -5.79
C GLY A 132 -8.18 9.41 -5.13
N LYS A 133 -7.07 8.67 -5.13
CA LYS A 133 -6.96 7.33 -4.53
C LYS A 133 -6.02 7.36 -3.34
N ALA A 134 -6.40 6.69 -2.25
CA ALA A 134 -5.50 6.40 -1.14
C ALA A 134 -4.51 5.31 -1.59
N ILE A 135 -3.25 5.68 -1.82
CA ILE A 135 -2.22 4.80 -2.39
C ILE A 135 -1.03 4.65 -1.46
N TYR A 136 -0.33 3.52 -1.60
CA TYR A 136 0.98 3.29 -1.00
C TYR A 136 1.93 2.60 -1.98
N PHE A 137 3.22 2.62 -1.65
CA PHE A 137 4.27 2.08 -2.50
C PHE A 137 4.96 0.86 -1.88
N GLN A 138 5.36 -0.07 -2.75
CA GLN A 138 6.27 -1.16 -2.39
C GLN A 138 7.47 -1.16 -3.33
N LEU A 139 8.68 -1.23 -2.77
CA LEU A 139 9.89 -1.41 -3.55
C LEU A 139 10.09 -2.89 -3.82
N LEU A 140 10.24 -3.27 -5.09
CA LEU A 140 10.36 -4.65 -5.53
C LEU A 140 11.76 -4.92 -6.07
N ASP A 141 12.29 -6.09 -5.75
CA ASP A 141 13.55 -6.55 -6.31
C ASP A 141 13.43 -7.07 -7.75
N GLU A 142 14.52 -7.58 -8.30
CA GLU A 142 14.58 -8.22 -9.62
C GLU A 142 13.66 -9.44 -9.78
N ARG A 143 13.30 -10.11 -8.68
CA ARG A 143 12.40 -11.26 -8.65
C ARG A 143 10.93 -10.85 -8.43
N GLY A 144 10.66 -9.55 -8.33
CA GLY A 144 9.32 -9.04 -8.09
C GLY A 144 8.79 -9.33 -6.68
N MET A 145 9.67 -9.41 -5.67
CA MET A 145 9.28 -9.51 -4.26
C MET A 145 9.43 -8.16 -3.57
N ALA A 146 8.46 -7.78 -2.74
CA ALA A 146 8.54 -6.59 -1.91
C ALA A 146 9.72 -6.66 -0.93
N VAL A 147 10.66 -5.72 -1.08
CA VAL A 147 11.78 -5.49 -0.17
C VAL A 147 11.35 -4.56 0.96
N HIS A 148 10.59 -3.52 0.63
CA HIS A 148 10.11 -2.53 1.58
C HIS A 148 8.69 -2.12 1.20
N SER A 149 7.82 -1.99 2.20
CA SER A 149 6.42 -1.59 2.01
C SER A 149 6.07 -0.45 2.93
N MET A 150 5.49 0.60 2.36
CA MET A 150 4.93 1.71 3.11
C MET A 150 3.75 1.22 3.98
N ARG A 151 3.66 1.68 5.24
CA ARG A 151 2.54 1.45 6.17
C ARG A 151 1.75 2.73 6.46
N SER A 152 1.68 3.59 5.46
CA SER A 152 0.85 4.79 5.43
C SER A 152 0.16 4.85 4.08
N ALA A 153 -0.81 5.75 3.92
CA ALA A 153 -1.38 6.09 2.62
C ALA A 153 -1.02 7.54 2.30
N THR A 154 -0.84 7.80 1.00
CA THR A 154 -0.79 9.14 0.43
C THR A 154 -1.83 9.24 -0.68
N PHE A 155 -2.02 10.41 -1.27
CA PHE A 155 -2.93 10.62 -2.39
C PHE A 155 -2.38 11.73 -3.27
N VAL A 156 -2.89 11.79 -4.51
CA VAL A 156 -2.52 12.82 -5.48
C VAL A 156 -3.78 13.51 -5.98
N HIS A 157 -3.74 14.83 -5.99
CA HIS A 157 -4.80 15.66 -6.55
C HIS A 157 -4.67 15.83 -8.08
N PRO A 158 -5.76 16.19 -8.79
CA PRO A 158 -5.70 16.54 -10.21
C PRO A 158 -4.59 17.54 -10.54
N GLY A 159 -3.74 17.18 -11.52
CA GLY A 159 -2.56 17.92 -11.94
C GLY A 159 -1.46 18.19 -10.91
N GLU A 160 -1.48 17.50 -9.77
CA GLU A 160 -0.41 17.60 -8.79
C GLU A 160 0.85 16.85 -9.22
N HIS A 161 2.02 17.39 -8.86
CA HIS A 161 3.28 16.67 -8.89
C HIS A 161 3.69 16.33 -7.45
N LEU A 162 3.39 15.10 -7.02
CA LEU A 162 3.82 14.57 -5.73
C LEU A 162 5.30 14.17 -5.80
N SER A 163 6.14 14.75 -4.95
CA SER A 163 7.58 14.50 -4.92
C SER A 163 8.03 14.00 -3.56
N CYS A 164 8.74 12.87 -3.56
CA CYS A 164 9.41 12.30 -2.39
C CYS A 164 10.93 12.40 -2.60
N GLN A 165 11.68 12.71 -1.54
CA GLN A 165 13.13 12.65 -1.58
C GLN A 165 13.59 11.18 -1.55
N GLY A 166 13.14 10.43 -0.54
CA GLY A 166 13.51 9.06 -0.32
C GLY A 166 12.34 8.13 -0.07
N CYS A 167 12.65 6.88 0.29
CA CYS A 167 11.65 5.91 0.72
C CYS A 167 11.69 5.83 2.25
N HIS A 168 11.21 6.91 2.91
CA HIS A 168 11.31 7.13 4.36
C HIS A 168 12.65 7.74 4.80
N GLU A 169 13.07 8.82 4.14
CA GLU A 169 14.25 9.62 4.47
C GLU A 169 14.19 10.27 5.87
N ASP A 170 15.34 10.68 6.39
CA ASP A 170 15.42 11.40 7.67
C ASP A 170 14.88 12.83 7.54
N LYS A 171 13.67 13.03 8.06
CA LYS A 171 12.96 14.33 8.08
C LYS A 171 13.65 15.44 8.88
N TRP A 172 14.63 15.12 9.72
CA TRP A 172 15.39 16.09 10.51
C TRP A 172 16.67 16.53 9.81
N THR A 173 17.06 15.83 8.75
CA THR A 173 18.15 16.25 7.89
C THR A 173 17.60 17.13 6.78
N GLY A 174 18.35 18.17 6.41
CA GLY A 174 18.02 18.94 5.22
C GLY A 174 18.10 18.05 3.98
N SER A 175 17.22 18.29 3.00
CA SER A 175 17.26 17.53 1.75
C SER A 175 18.66 17.63 1.13
N PRO A 176 19.34 16.50 0.86
CA PRO A 176 20.64 16.55 0.22
C PRO A 176 20.50 17.23 -1.13
N GLN A 177 21.45 18.13 -1.47
CA GLN A 177 21.47 18.66 -2.83
C GLN A 177 21.85 17.53 -3.79
N PRO A 178 20.98 17.17 -4.75
CA PRO A 178 21.30 16.10 -5.68
C PRO A 178 22.48 16.53 -6.55
N GLN A 179 23.52 15.69 -6.62
CA GLN A 179 24.71 15.96 -7.44
C GLN A 179 24.39 16.02 -8.93
N SER A 180 23.30 15.38 -9.36
CA SER A 180 22.80 15.45 -10.72
C SER A 180 21.28 15.27 -10.76
N ARG A 181 20.66 15.66 -11.88
CA ARG A 181 19.21 15.44 -12.08
C ARG A 181 18.91 13.94 -12.11
N PRO A 182 17.94 13.44 -11.30
CA PRO A 182 17.53 12.04 -11.29
C PRO A 182 17.23 11.49 -12.69
N MET A 183 17.68 10.27 -12.99
CA MET A 183 17.55 9.63 -14.30
C MET A 183 16.10 9.57 -14.78
N ALA A 184 15.17 9.23 -13.89
CA ALA A 184 13.75 9.09 -14.23
C ALA A 184 13.15 10.41 -14.71
N LEU A 185 13.62 11.55 -14.19
CA LEU A 185 13.20 12.89 -14.61
C LEU A 185 13.82 13.35 -15.94
N ARG A 186 14.67 12.54 -16.59
CA ARG A 186 15.24 12.85 -17.92
C ARG A 186 14.36 12.38 -19.07
N ARG A 187 13.30 11.63 -18.76
CA ARG A 187 12.32 11.08 -19.70
C ARG A 187 10.89 11.43 -19.25
N PRO A 188 9.86 11.23 -20.10
CA PRO A 188 8.47 11.32 -19.69
C PRO A 188 8.14 10.33 -18.54
N PRO A 189 7.10 10.62 -17.74
CA PRO A 189 6.66 9.73 -16.67
C PRO A 189 6.26 8.36 -17.25
N SER A 190 6.66 7.31 -16.55
CA SER A 190 6.25 5.94 -16.89
C SER A 190 4.75 5.74 -16.67
N LYS A 191 4.11 5.05 -17.61
CA LYS A 191 2.78 4.49 -17.42
C LYS A 191 2.81 3.40 -16.35
N ILE A 192 1.73 3.28 -15.60
CA ILE A 192 1.51 2.18 -14.67
C ILE A 192 1.14 0.94 -15.49
N VAL A 193 1.89 -0.15 -15.37
CA VAL A 193 1.62 -1.40 -16.09
C VAL A 193 1.17 -2.51 -15.15
N PRO A 194 0.22 -3.38 -15.56
CA PRO A 194 -0.18 -4.53 -14.78
C PRO A 194 1.00 -5.45 -14.47
N GLU A 195 0.98 -6.04 -13.28
CA GLU A 195 2.09 -6.86 -12.81
C GLU A 195 2.01 -8.32 -13.27
N VAL A 196 0.80 -8.81 -13.56
CA VAL A 196 0.52 -10.17 -14.03
C VAL A 196 -0.29 -10.10 -15.33
N ALA A 197 -0.11 -11.08 -16.21
CA ALA A 197 -0.64 -11.02 -17.57
C ALA A 197 -2.17 -10.91 -17.65
N SER A 198 -2.89 -11.54 -16.71
CA SER A 198 -4.36 -11.46 -16.64
C SER A 198 -4.89 -10.15 -16.06
N GLY A 199 -4.01 -9.30 -15.52
CA GLY A 199 -4.40 -8.30 -14.53
C GLY A 199 -4.77 -8.92 -13.17
N ALA A 200 -4.94 -8.05 -12.18
CA ALA A 200 -5.30 -8.40 -10.80
C ALA A 200 -6.41 -7.47 -10.25
N ILE A 201 -7.17 -6.83 -11.14
CA ILE A 201 -8.25 -5.89 -10.82
C ILE A 201 -9.52 -6.35 -11.55
N PRO A 202 -10.63 -6.62 -10.85
CA PRO A 202 -10.78 -6.58 -9.39
C PRO A 202 -9.94 -7.67 -8.69
N PHE A 203 -9.49 -7.40 -7.47
CA PHE A 203 -8.67 -8.33 -6.70
C PHE A 203 -9.51 -9.51 -6.19
N ASN A 204 -9.03 -10.74 -6.40
CA ASN A 204 -9.61 -11.96 -5.84
C ASN A 204 -8.51 -13.04 -5.73
N TYR A 205 -8.30 -13.61 -4.53
CA TYR A 205 -7.34 -14.68 -4.28
C TYR A 205 -7.48 -15.87 -5.24
N ILE A 206 -8.72 -16.29 -5.50
CA ILE A 206 -9.01 -17.47 -6.33
C ILE A 206 -8.53 -17.25 -7.75
N GLN A 207 -8.86 -16.08 -8.31
CA GLN A 207 -8.48 -15.73 -9.68
C GLN A 207 -7.00 -15.37 -9.80
N LEU A 208 -6.43 -14.73 -8.78
CA LEU A 208 -5.05 -14.28 -8.81
C LEU A 208 -4.07 -15.44 -8.69
N VAL A 209 -4.23 -16.31 -7.69
CA VAL A 209 -3.20 -17.31 -7.33
C VAL A 209 -3.76 -18.72 -7.12
N LYS A 210 -4.94 -18.91 -6.53
CA LYS A 210 -5.42 -20.27 -6.21
C LYS A 210 -5.60 -21.12 -7.48
N ALA A 211 -6.46 -20.69 -8.38
CA ALA A 211 -6.76 -21.44 -9.60
C ALA A 211 -5.57 -21.50 -10.58
N PRO A 212 -4.84 -20.39 -10.86
CA PRO A 212 -3.74 -20.45 -11.82
C PRO A 212 -2.48 -21.13 -11.27
N VAL A 213 -2.19 -21.01 -9.97
CA VAL A 213 -0.95 -21.52 -9.38
C VAL A 213 -1.23 -22.71 -8.48
N PHE A 214 -1.94 -22.54 -7.36
CA PHE A 214 -2.04 -23.60 -6.36
C PHE A 214 -2.73 -24.86 -6.86
N ASP A 215 -3.88 -24.73 -7.52
CA ASP A 215 -4.65 -25.86 -8.01
C ASP A 215 -3.93 -26.62 -9.13
N LYS A 216 -3.10 -25.93 -9.92
CA LYS A 216 -2.36 -26.53 -11.05
C LYS A 216 -0.98 -27.05 -10.68
N LYS A 217 -0.31 -26.41 -9.72
CA LYS A 217 1.13 -26.61 -9.44
C LYS A 217 1.39 -27.25 -8.08
N CYS A 218 0.50 -27.06 -7.11
CA CYS A 218 0.71 -27.52 -5.74
C CYS A 218 -0.21 -28.69 -5.37
N VAL A 219 -1.51 -28.54 -5.63
CA VAL A 219 -2.54 -29.51 -5.23
C VAL A 219 -2.27 -30.94 -5.72
N PRO A 220 -1.83 -31.20 -6.98
CA PRO A 220 -1.63 -32.56 -7.47
C PRO A 220 -0.68 -33.40 -6.59
N CYS A 221 0.49 -32.87 -6.23
CA CYS A 221 1.44 -33.56 -5.37
C CYS A 221 1.01 -33.53 -3.89
N HIS A 222 0.43 -32.41 -3.43
CA HIS A 222 0.05 -32.25 -2.03
C HIS A 222 -1.06 -33.23 -1.59
N GLN A 223 -1.96 -33.62 -2.50
CA GLN A 223 -3.00 -34.61 -2.21
C GLN A 223 -2.44 -36.02 -1.94
N GLU A 224 -1.27 -36.34 -2.48
CA GLU A 224 -0.60 -37.64 -2.30
C GLU A 224 0.24 -37.71 -1.01
N HIS A 225 0.41 -36.57 -0.34
CA HIS A 225 1.29 -36.44 0.82
C HIS A 225 0.52 -35.96 2.06
N PRO A 226 0.12 -36.86 2.99
CA PRO A 226 -0.74 -36.53 4.13
C PRO A 226 -0.22 -35.45 5.10
N LYS A 227 1.08 -35.13 5.04
CA LYS A 227 1.72 -34.07 5.84
C LYS A 227 1.78 -32.72 5.12
N ALA A 228 1.47 -32.69 3.83
CA ALA A 228 1.44 -31.46 3.05
C ALA A 228 0.14 -30.68 3.32
N PRO A 229 0.16 -29.34 3.29
CA PRO A 229 -1.06 -28.56 3.40
C PRO A 229 -1.95 -28.80 2.18
N ASP A 230 -3.27 -28.90 2.39
CA ASP A 230 -4.27 -29.09 1.33
C ASP A 230 -4.44 -27.88 0.36
N MET A 231 -3.65 -26.82 0.56
CA MET A 231 -3.68 -25.57 -0.22
C MET A 231 -5.02 -24.82 -0.18
N SER A 232 -5.91 -25.13 0.76
CA SER A 232 -7.06 -24.27 1.09
C SER A 232 -6.60 -22.98 1.78
N TYR A 233 -7.34 -21.89 1.63
CA TYR A 233 -7.00 -20.62 2.28
C TYR A 233 -6.83 -20.78 3.81
N ALA A 234 -7.74 -21.52 4.45
CA ALA A 234 -7.69 -21.81 5.88
C ALA A 234 -6.48 -22.67 6.29
N SER A 235 -5.97 -23.53 5.41
CA SER A 235 -4.74 -24.32 5.66
C SER A 235 -3.49 -23.47 5.51
N LEU A 236 -3.44 -22.61 4.48
CA LEU A 236 -2.33 -21.66 4.30
C LEU A 236 -2.24 -20.65 5.44
N ALA A 237 -3.40 -20.25 5.98
CA ALA A 237 -3.50 -19.37 7.15
C ALA A 237 -3.06 -20.00 8.46
N ARG A 238 -3.45 -21.24 8.73
CA ARG A 238 -3.13 -21.92 9.99
C ARG A 238 -1.66 -22.31 10.15
N ASN A 239 -0.89 -22.36 9.06
CA ASN A 239 0.50 -22.79 9.07
C ASN A 239 1.53 -21.64 9.07
N ASP A 240 1.09 -20.40 9.32
CA ASP A 240 1.95 -19.19 9.32
C ASP A 240 2.76 -19.02 8.01
N LEU A 241 2.21 -19.53 6.91
CA LEU A 241 2.94 -19.61 5.64
C LEU A 241 2.82 -18.34 4.80
N ALA A 242 1.93 -17.40 5.15
CA ALA A 242 1.54 -16.30 4.26
C ALA A 242 1.26 -14.93 4.90
N PHE A 243 1.11 -14.80 6.23
CA PHE A 243 0.51 -13.60 6.83
C PHE A 243 1.51 -12.70 7.57
N SER A 244 1.59 -11.44 7.14
CA SER A 244 2.15 -10.34 7.92
C SER A 244 0.99 -9.64 8.65
N TYR A 245 0.83 -9.92 9.94
CA TYR A 245 -0.35 -9.60 10.74
C TYR A 245 -0.44 -8.10 11.08
N PRO A 246 -1.47 -7.33 10.66
CA PRO A 246 -1.53 -5.88 10.91
C PRO A 246 -2.08 -5.48 12.30
N GLY A 247 -2.72 -6.40 13.04
CA GLY A 247 -3.61 -6.07 14.16
C GLY A 247 -3.00 -5.96 15.56
N GLU A 248 -1.78 -6.43 15.81
CA GLU A 248 -1.13 -6.23 17.11
C GLU A 248 0.30 -5.75 16.92
N HIS A 249 0.64 -4.60 17.49
CA HIS A 249 2.02 -4.09 17.55
C HIS A 249 2.99 -5.20 18.00
N ARG A 250 2.53 -6.07 18.92
CA ARG A 250 3.28 -7.21 19.42
C ARG A 250 3.52 -8.32 18.41
N SER A 251 2.63 -8.61 17.46
CA SER A 251 2.84 -9.73 16.53
C SER A 251 3.84 -9.40 15.42
N LEU A 252 3.83 -8.18 14.89
CA LEU A 252 4.86 -7.75 13.91
C LEU A 252 6.23 -7.56 14.54
N GLU A 253 6.29 -7.02 15.76
CA GLU A 253 7.54 -6.86 16.50
C GLU A 253 8.11 -8.22 16.92
N MET A 254 7.25 -9.13 17.40
CA MET A 254 7.65 -10.49 17.82
C MET A 254 8.15 -11.34 16.64
N LEU A 255 7.61 -11.13 15.44
CA LEU A 255 8.09 -11.77 14.21
C LEU A 255 9.25 -11.01 13.54
N GLY A 256 9.61 -9.82 14.06
CA GLY A 256 10.61 -8.92 13.49
C GLY A 256 10.30 -8.48 12.06
N ILE A 257 9.03 -8.51 11.67
CA ILE A 257 8.53 -8.04 10.36
C ILE A 257 8.35 -6.50 10.39
N GLY A 258 8.21 -5.92 11.57
CA GLY A 258 8.16 -4.46 11.75
C GLY A 258 7.34 -4.01 12.96
N GLY A 259 6.85 -2.78 12.90
CA GLY A 259 5.96 -2.13 13.87
C GLY A 259 5.14 -1.09 13.11
N SER A 260 5.21 0.19 13.48
CA SER A 260 4.63 1.29 12.66
C SER A 260 5.16 1.36 11.21
N ARG A 261 6.26 0.67 10.91
CA ARG A 261 6.86 0.52 9.56
C ARG A 261 7.20 -0.95 9.29
N THR A 262 7.38 -1.32 8.03
CA THR A 262 7.95 -2.64 7.69
C THR A 262 9.46 -2.63 7.91
N ALA A 263 10.02 -3.78 8.31
CA ALA A 263 11.46 -3.99 8.31
C ALA A 263 11.91 -4.39 6.87
N PRO A 264 12.78 -3.62 6.21
CA PRO A 264 13.29 -3.97 4.88
C PRO A 264 13.82 -5.42 4.81
N GLY A 265 13.46 -6.13 3.73
CA GLY A 265 13.83 -7.53 3.50
C GLY A 265 13.03 -8.57 4.26
N ARG A 266 12.16 -8.16 5.19
CA ARG A 266 11.41 -9.06 6.10
C ARG A 266 9.90 -8.91 5.95
N PHE A 267 9.40 -8.61 4.76
CA PHE A 267 7.98 -8.38 4.48
C PHE A 267 7.44 -9.29 3.36
N GLY A 268 6.13 -9.55 3.38
CA GLY A 268 5.41 -10.17 2.28
C GLY A 268 6.00 -11.51 1.86
N ALA A 269 6.23 -11.68 0.56
CA ALA A 269 6.79 -12.90 0.00
C ALA A 269 8.15 -13.29 0.61
N ARG A 270 9.01 -12.33 0.95
CA ARG A 270 10.34 -12.62 1.53
C ARG A 270 10.27 -13.23 2.93
N ALA A 271 9.23 -12.91 3.68
CA ALA A 271 9.02 -13.41 5.04
C ALA A 271 8.08 -14.62 5.09
N SER A 272 7.50 -15.04 3.97
CA SER A 272 6.45 -16.05 3.96
C SER A 272 7.01 -17.47 4.10
N GLY A 273 6.32 -18.31 4.86
CA GLY A 273 6.64 -19.73 4.97
C GLY A 273 6.48 -20.49 3.64
N ILE A 274 5.55 -20.08 2.76
CA ILE A 274 5.45 -20.65 1.40
C ILE A 274 6.77 -20.41 0.66
N MET A 275 7.25 -19.16 0.60
CA MET A 275 8.47 -18.82 -0.13
C MET A 275 9.68 -19.52 0.47
N LYS A 276 9.79 -19.57 1.80
CA LYS A 276 10.82 -20.36 2.49
C LYS A 276 10.76 -21.83 2.09
N SER A 277 9.58 -22.43 2.05
CA SER A 277 9.40 -23.83 1.65
C SER A 277 9.80 -24.07 0.19
N LEU A 278 9.42 -23.18 -0.72
CA LEU A 278 9.75 -23.28 -2.15
C LEU A 278 11.25 -23.12 -2.43
N THR A 279 11.96 -22.35 -1.60
CA THR A 279 13.38 -22.00 -1.85
C THR A 279 14.37 -22.82 -1.04
N THR A 280 13.95 -23.55 0.00
CA THR A 280 14.87 -24.25 0.92
C THR A 280 14.62 -25.75 1.05
N LYS A 281 13.53 -26.27 0.48
CA LYS A 281 13.13 -27.67 0.67
C LYS A 281 13.33 -28.48 -0.61
N ASP A 282 13.98 -29.62 -0.44
CA ASP A 282 14.37 -30.48 -1.56
C ASP A 282 13.17 -31.01 -2.35
N TYR A 283 12.04 -31.25 -1.67
CA TYR A 283 10.82 -31.75 -2.30
C TYR A 283 10.11 -30.75 -3.23
N HIS A 284 10.62 -29.52 -3.38
CA HIS A 284 10.13 -28.55 -4.37
C HIS A 284 11.15 -28.24 -5.47
N GLN A 285 12.32 -28.87 -5.49
CA GLN A 285 13.38 -28.54 -6.46
C GLN A 285 12.96 -28.75 -7.92
N ASP A 286 12.10 -29.75 -8.16
CA ASP A 286 11.61 -30.08 -9.51
C ASP A 286 10.37 -29.27 -9.92
N LEU A 287 9.89 -28.35 -9.06
CA LEU A 287 8.68 -27.57 -9.34
C LEU A 287 8.96 -26.52 -10.42
N ALA A 288 8.42 -26.76 -11.62
CA ALA A 288 8.46 -25.79 -12.71
C ALA A 288 7.33 -24.75 -12.60
N MET A 289 7.71 -23.52 -12.27
CA MET A 289 6.85 -22.33 -12.27
C MET A 289 7.32 -21.34 -13.33
N SER A 290 6.38 -20.79 -14.09
CA SER A 290 6.66 -19.68 -15.01
C SER A 290 6.88 -18.37 -14.25
N ASP A 291 7.43 -17.35 -14.92
CA ASP A 291 7.57 -16.02 -14.33
C ASP A 291 6.23 -15.43 -13.89
N ASP A 292 5.15 -15.67 -14.64
CA ASP A 292 3.79 -15.23 -14.27
C ASP A 292 3.27 -15.99 -13.04
N ASP A 293 3.56 -17.30 -12.91
CA ASP A 293 3.21 -18.08 -11.71
C ASP A 293 3.90 -17.52 -10.46
N TRP A 294 5.20 -17.24 -10.56
CA TRP A 294 5.96 -16.61 -9.48
C TRP A 294 5.40 -15.23 -9.14
N ARG A 295 5.08 -14.42 -10.15
CA ARG A 295 4.60 -13.06 -9.94
C ARG A 295 3.22 -13.01 -9.29
N ARG A 296 2.33 -13.94 -9.64
CA ARG A 296 1.01 -14.12 -8.97
C ARG A 296 1.18 -14.45 -7.50
N LEU A 297 2.09 -15.40 -7.21
CA LEU A 297 2.36 -15.83 -5.85
C LEU A 297 2.94 -14.67 -5.02
N THR A 298 3.98 -14.00 -5.52
CA THR A 298 4.62 -12.89 -4.77
C THR A 298 3.67 -11.71 -4.61
N LEU A 299 2.90 -11.36 -5.63
CA LEU A 299 1.91 -10.30 -5.54
C LEU A 299 0.87 -10.59 -4.45
N TRP A 300 0.30 -11.79 -4.41
CA TRP A 300 -0.67 -12.14 -3.38
C TRP A 300 -0.06 -12.06 -1.97
N LEU A 301 1.14 -12.62 -1.78
CA LEU A 301 1.86 -12.59 -0.49
C LEU A 301 2.19 -11.15 -0.04
N ASP A 302 2.65 -10.31 -0.97
CA ASP A 302 3.01 -8.92 -0.70
C ASP A 302 1.79 -8.01 -0.43
N LEU A 303 0.59 -8.44 -0.84
CA LEU A 303 -0.68 -7.78 -0.52
C LEU A 303 -1.33 -8.33 0.75
N ASN A 304 -0.52 -8.81 1.70
CA ASN A 304 -0.93 -9.37 2.98
C ASN A 304 -1.84 -10.61 2.85
N SER A 305 -1.76 -11.31 1.72
CA SER A 305 -2.47 -12.58 1.51
C SER A 305 -3.99 -12.47 1.73
N ASN A 306 -4.58 -11.34 1.33
CA ASN A 306 -6.03 -11.13 1.38
C ASN A 306 -6.76 -12.26 0.62
N GLU A 307 -7.88 -12.73 1.18
CA GLU A 307 -8.77 -13.71 0.52
C GLU A 307 -9.65 -13.03 -0.52
N ILE A 308 -10.19 -11.86 -0.19
CA ILE A 308 -11.17 -11.15 -1.01
C ILE A 308 -10.78 -9.68 -1.20
N GLY A 309 -11.30 -9.07 -2.27
CA GLY A 309 -11.14 -7.64 -2.57
C GLY A 309 -12.36 -6.80 -2.24
N TRP A 310 -13.49 -7.43 -1.92
CA TRP A 310 -14.72 -6.81 -1.48
C TRP A 310 -14.56 -6.29 -0.06
N ILE A 311 -15.00 -5.06 0.13
CA ILE A 311 -14.86 -4.32 1.39
C ILE A 311 -16.21 -4.04 2.07
N GLY A 312 -17.31 -4.51 1.47
CA GLY A 312 -18.68 -4.39 1.97
C GLY A 312 -19.08 -5.51 2.95
N ASN A 313 -20.13 -5.29 3.75
CA ASN A 313 -20.64 -6.30 4.70
C ASN A 313 -21.71 -7.24 4.13
N ASP A 314 -22.11 -7.07 2.87
CA ASP A 314 -23.09 -7.96 2.24
C ASP A 314 -22.55 -9.40 2.16
N ARG A 315 -23.11 -10.27 3.01
CA ARG A 315 -22.73 -11.69 3.12
C ARG A 315 -22.88 -12.45 1.81
N SER A 316 -23.84 -12.06 0.96
CA SER A 316 -24.03 -12.71 -0.35
C SER A 316 -22.88 -12.37 -1.31
N GLN A 317 -22.41 -11.12 -1.29
CA GLN A 317 -21.27 -10.66 -2.10
C GLN A 317 -19.95 -11.25 -1.58
N ILE A 318 -19.78 -11.32 -0.26
CA ILE A 318 -18.64 -12.00 0.36
C ILE A 318 -18.60 -13.47 -0.08
N ALA A 319 -19.71 -14.19 0.05
CA ALA A 319 -19.80 -15.60 -0.37
C ALA A 319 -19.53 -15.76 -1.87
N ALA A 320 -20.08 -14.88 -2.71
CA ALA A 320 -19.85 -14.87 -4.14
C ALA A 320 -18.37 -14.66 -4.50
N GLN A 321 -17.67 -13.74 -3.85
CA GLN A 321 -16.25 -13.52 -4.11
C GLN A 321 -15.37 -14.67 -3.58
N LYS A 322 -15.73 -15.25 -2.42
CA LYS A 322 -15.11 -16.49 -1.91
C LYS A 322 -15.38 -17.72 -2.79
N ALA A 323 -16.39 -17.66 -3.65
CA ALA A 323 -16.62 -18.64 -4.71
C ALA A 323 -15.91 -18.29 -6.04
N GLY A 324 -15.14 -17.19 -6.08
CA GLY A 324 -14.31 -16.82 -7.22
C GLY A 324 -14.92 -15.77 -8.15
N GLN A 325 -16.05 -15.14 -7.81
CA GLN A 325 -16.60 -14.04 -8.62
C GLN A 325 -15.70 -12.81 -8.60
N ALA A 326 -15.61 -12.12 -9.74
CA ALA A 326 -14.83 -10.88 -9.90
C ALA A 326 -15.67 -9.67 -9.46
N LEU A 327 -15.69 -9.37 -8.16
CA LEU A 327 -16.43 -8.23 -7.61
C LEU A 327 -15.54 -7.00 -7.43
N TRP A 328 -16.02 -5.87 -7.94
CA TRP A 328 -15.43 -4.57 -7.70
C TRP A 328 -15.81 -4.04 -6.33
N PRO A 329 -14.92 -3.31 -5.64
CA PRO A 329 -15.33 -2.54 -4.46
C PRO A 329 -16.51 -1.62 -4.76
N PRO A 330 -17.42 -1.43 -3.80
CA PRO A 330 -18.57 -0.56 -3.94
C PRO A 330 -18.23 0.95 -3.89
N VAL A 331 -17.03 1.32 -3.43
CA VAL A 331 -16.56 2.72 -3.32
C VAL A 331 -15.11 2.86 -3.78
N ASP A 332 -14.68 4.10 -4.04
CA ASP A 332 -13.32 4.51 -4.38
C ASP A 332 -12.70 3.87 -5.64
N VAL A 333 -13.52 3.24 -6.48
CA VAL A 333 -13.09 2.64 -7.74
C VAL A 333 -14.02 3.01 -8.89
N ASP A 334 -13.48 3.71 -9.88
CA ASP A 334 -14.10 3.85 -11.20
C ASP A 334 -13.73 2.64 -12.06
N ARG A 335 -14.73 1.89 -12.52
CA ARG A 335 -14.52 0.69 -13.34
C ARG A 335 -14.04 1.01 -14.75
N SER A 336 -14.35 2.20 -15.26
CA SER A 336 -13.91 2.66 -16.57
C SER A 336 -12.46 3.15 -16.56
N ASN A 337 -11.97 3.58 -15.38
CA ASN A 337 -10.60 3.99 -15.14
C ASN A 337 -10.05 3.41 -13.82
N PRO A 338 -9.76 2.09 -13.74
CA PRO A 338 -9.38 1.44 -12.49
C PRO A 338 -8.10 2.00 -11.86
N THR A 339 -7.15 2.47 -12.69
CA THR A 339 -5.89 3.06 -12.23
C THR A 339 -6.07 4.46 -11.68
N GLY A 340 -7.13 5.18 -12.08
CA GLY A 340 -7.36 6.58 -11.70
C GLY A 340 -6.35 7.55 -12.34
N VAL A 341 -5.60 7.12 -13.35
CA VAL A 341 -4.70 8.00 -14.09
C VAL A 341 -5.51 8.88 -15.04
N GLU A 342 -5.24 10.18 -15.06
CA GLU A 342 -5.90 11.13 -15.94
C GLU A 342 -5.47 10.91 -17.40
N ASN A 343 -6.34 10.42 -18.27
CA ASN A 343 -5.97 10.13 -19.66
C ASN A 343 -6.17 11.31 -20.61
N ASP A 344 -7.05 12.26 -20.25
CA ASP A 344 -7.50 13.33 -21.15
C ASP A 344 -6.64 14.61 -21.08
N TYR A 345 -5.73 14.69 -20.10
CA TYR A 345 -4.86 15.84 -19.91
C TYR A 345 -3.42 15.57 -20.34
N PRO A 346 -2.71 16.57 -20.90
CA PRO A 346 -1.32 16.42 -21.29
C PRO A 346 -0.41 16.35 -20.07
N ILE A 347 0.72 15.65 -20.19
CA ILE A 347 1.77 15.67 -19.17
C ILE A 347 2.37 17.08 -19.09
N GLY A 348 2.48 17.61 -17.88
CA GLY A 348 3.10 18.92 -17.64
C GLY A 348 4.58 18.97 -18.02
N PRO A 349 5.15 20.18 -18.24
CA PRO A 349 6.58 20.31 -18.49
C PRO A 349 7.38 19.77 -17.29
N ILE A 350 8.46 19.04 -17.55
CA ILE A 350 9.32 18.55 -16.46
C ILE A 350 10.02 19.78 -15.84
N ARG A 351 9.65 20.13 -14.60
CA ARG A 351 10.22 21.28 -13.89
C ARG A 351 11.74 21.12 -13.78
N GLY A 352 12.49 22.17 -14.12
CA GLY A 352 13.96 22.17 -14.17
C GLY A 352 14.55 22.22 -15.59
N ARG A 353 13.84 22.80 -16.55
CA ARG A 353 14.43 23.36 -17.78
C ARG A 353 14.58 24.87 -17.62
#